data_AF-A0A7J8U526-F1
#
_entry.id   AF-A0A7J8U526-F1
#
_cell.length_a   1.000
_cell.length_b   1.000
_cell.length_c   1.000
_cell.angle_alpha   90.00
_cell.angle_beta   90.00
_cell.angle_gamma   90.00
#
_symmetry.space_group_name_H-M   'P 1'
#
loop_
_entity.id
_entity.type
_entity.pdbx_description
1 polymer ?
#
loop_
_entity_poly.entity_id
_entity_poly.type
_entity_poly.pdbx_seq_one_letter_code
_entity_poly.pdbx_strand_id
1 'polypeptide(L)'
;MKKGDLLMDQLENIMEKEQVNPSQTLHRKIGEAISKFLVYEQLHFQLASSLWLYNLIQVSIEVGQGVKLSIPYEVSNVYLELEYQRVRDWVNGLKTHWKKLGATLMCDAHCLDLCLEDIRKKPTVAKMLNEAKKVT
;
A
#
# COMPACT_ATOMS: atom_id res chain seq x y z
N MET A 1 30.73 42.85 -27.01
CA MET A 1 30.20 41.75 -26.18
C MET A 1 31.35 41.17 -25.38
N LYS A 2 31.33 41.31 -24.04
CA LYS A 2 32.45 40.86 -23.21
C LYS A 2 32.28 39.37 -22.93
N LYS A 3 33.39 38.63 -22.97
CA LYS A 3 33.44 37.16 -22.73
C LYS A 3 32.83 36.73 -21.39
N GLY A 4 32.69 37.65 -20.43
CA GLY A 4 32.03 37.43 -19.15
C GLY A 4 30.50 37.36 -19.24
N ASP A 5 29.88 38.06 -20.19
CA ASP A 5 28.42 38.08 -20.35
C ASP A 5 27.94 36.72 -20.92
N LEU A 6 28.71 36.16 -21.87
CA LEU A 6 28.46 34.83 -22.43
C LEU A 6 28.57 33.72 -21.38
N LEU A 7 29.49 33.83 -20.43
CA LEU A 7 29.65 32.85 -19.36
C LEU A 7 28.50 32.93 -18.35
N MET A 8 27.95 34.12 -18.08
CA MET A 8 26.79 34.29 -17.22
C MET A 8 25.51 33.75 -17.88
N ASP A 9 25.30 34.01 -19.18
CA ASP A 9 24.17 33.45 -19.94
C ASP A 9 24.28 31.91 -20.07
N GLN A 10 25.50 31.37 -20.17
CA GLN A 10 25.75 29.94 -20.15
C GLN A 10 25.52 29.32 -18.77
N LEU A 11 25.93 30.00 -17.69
CA LEU A 11 25.68 29.56 -16.31
C LEU A 11 24.20 29.62 -15.96
N GLU A 12 23.48 30.64 -16.40
CA GLU A 12 22.03 30.79 -16.21
C GLU A 12 21.26 29.70 -16.98
N ASN A 13 21.68 29.38 -18.22
CA ASN A 13 21.16 28.22 -18.97
C ASN A 13 21.49 26.86 -18.32
N ILE A 14 22.64 26.72 -17.65
CA ILE A 14 23.03 25.48 -16.96
C ILE A 14 22.22 25.35 -15.65
N MET A 15 22.04 26.44 -14.92
CA MET A 15 21.21 26.49 -13.71
C MET A 15 19.72 26.29 -14.03
N GLU A 16 19.23 26.75 -15.18
CA GLU A 16 17.88 26.42 -15.67
C GLU A 16 17.76 24.98 -16.19
N LYS A 17 18.81 24.41 -16.80
CA LYS A 17 18.82 23.00 -17.22
C LYS A 17 19.01 22.01 -16.06
N GLU A 18 19.46 22.49 -14.91
CA GLU A 18 19.53 21.74 -13.65
C GLU A 18 18.31 21.97 -12.75
N GLN A 19 17.21 22.46 -13.33
CA GLN A 19 15.88 22.11 -12.85
C GLN A 19 15.63 20.63 -13.17
N VAL A 20 16.18 19.75 -12.34
CA VAL A 20 15.90 18.30 -12.34
C VAL A 20 14.39 18.12 -12.49
N ASN A 21 13.97 17.45 -13.57
CA ASN A 21 12.58 17.21 -13.91
C ASN A 21 11.79 16.87 -12.63
N PRO A 22 10.78 17.66 -12.23
CA PRO A 22 10.04 17.46 -10.98
C PRO A 22 9.54 16.01 -10.80
N SER A 23 9.22 15.35 -11.91
CA SER A 23 8.82 13.94 -11.97
C SER A 23 9.95 12.99 -11.54
N GLN A 24 11.19 13.22 -11.99
CA GLN A 24 12.37 12.44 -11.59
C GLN A 24 12.71 12.68 -10.11
N THR A 25 12.56 13.91 -9.63
CA THR A 25 12.80 14.27 -8.22
C THR A 25 11.76 13.65 -7.30
N LEU A 26 10.49 13.59 -7.72
CA LEU A 26 9.40 12.94 -6.99
C LEU A 26 9.58 11.43 -6.94
N HIS A 27 9.86 10.79 -8.07
CA HIS A 27 10.13 9.36 -8.15
C HIS A 27 11.31 8.96 -7.25
N ARG A 28 12.38 9.77 -7.22
CA ARG A 28 13.51 9.58 -6.31
C ARG A 28 13.08 9.63 -4.84
N LYS A 29 12.34 10.66 -4.42
CA LYS A 29 11.88 10.81 -3.03
C LYS A 29 10.98 9.64 -2.58
N ILE A 30 10.06 9.20 -3.44
CA ILE A 30 9.20 8.04 -3.18
C ILE A 30 10.05 6.77 -3.07
N GLY A 31 10.97 6.56 -4.00
CA GLY A 31 11.89 5.40 -3.98
C GLY A 31 12.75 5.33 -2.73
N GLU A 32 13.28 6.47 -2.26
CA GLU A 32 14.03 6.55 -1.00
C GLU A 32 13.16 6.21 0.22
N ALA A 33 11.93 6.73 0.28
CA ALA A 33 11.00 6.44 1.38
C ALA A 33 10.60 4.95 1.43
N ILE A 34 10.28 4.36 0.28
CA ILE A 34 9.97 2.93 0.15
C ILE A 34 11.18 2.09 0.59
N SER A 35 12.38 2.43 0.10
CA SER A 35 13.60 1.69 0.43
C SER A 35 13.87 1.69 1.93
N LYS A 36 13.71 2.84 2.60
CA LYS A 36 13.82 2.94 4.06
C LYS A 36 12.79 2.06 4.75
N PHE A 37 11.51 2.19 4.39
CA PHE A 37 10.44 1.40 4.98
C PHE A 37 10.71 -0.11 4.88
N LEU A 38 11.10 -0.59 3.71
CA LEU A 38 11.38 -2.01 3.48
C LEU A 38 12.55 -2.52 4.32
N VAL A 39 13.64 -1.76 4.41
CA VAL A 39 14.82 -2.16 5.20
C VAL A 39 14.53 -2.16 6.70
N TYR A 40 13.89 -1.09 7.23
CA TYR A 40 13.64 -0.97 8.67
C TYR A 40 12.59 -1.96 9.17
N GLU A 41 11.56 -2.24 8.39
CA GLU A 41 10.52 -3.22 8.74
C GLU A 41 10.88 -4.66 8.32
N GLN A 42 12.10 -4.89 7.82
CA GLN A 42 12.60 -6.20 7.37
C GLN A 42 11.70 -6.87 6.32
N LEU A 43 11.17 -6.07 5.41
CA LEU A 43 10.25 -6.50 4.37
C LEU A 43 10.98 -6.86 3.07
N HIS A 44 10.40 -7.80 2.31
CA HIS A 44 10.98 -8.24 1.06
C HIS A 44 10.91 -7.15 -0.03
N PHE A 45 11.99 -6.99 -0.81
CA PHE A 45 12.07 -5.93 -1.85
C PHE A 45 11.02 -6.04 -2.94
N GLN A 46 10.46 -7.23 -3.19
CA GLN A 46 9.34 -7.40 -4.15
C GLN A 46 8.09 -6.60 -3.76
N LEU A 47 7.94 -6.21 -2.49
CA LEU A 47 6.84 -5.34 -2.07
C LEU A 47 6.91 -3.95 -2.73
N ALA A 48 8.07 -3.50 -3.20
CA ALA A 48 8.21 -2.28 -3.98
C ALA A 48 7.37 -2.30 -5.28
N SER A 49 7.11 -3.49 -5.82
CA SER A 49 6.27 -3.71 -7.01
C SER A 49 4.86 -4.20 -6.65
N SER A 50 4.49 -4.18 -5.38
CA SER A 50 3.17 -4.62 -4.92
C SER A 50 2.10 -3.63 -5.39
N LEU A 51 1.01 -4.16 -5.95
CA LEU A 51 -0.18 -3.38 -6.25
C LEU A 51 -0.74 -2.66 -5.00
N TRP A 52 -0.57 -3.27 -3.82
CA TRP A 52 -0.99 -2.65 -2.56
C TRP A 52 -0.16 -1.43 -2.20
N LEU A 53 1.16 -1.47 -2.46
CA LEU A 53 2.02 -0.31 -2.22
C LEU A 53 1.72 0.81 -3.22
N TYR A 54 1.47 0.47 -4.48
CA TYR A 54 1.01 1.42 -5.49
C TYR A 54 -0.29 2.10 -5.08
N ASN A 55 -1.30 1.32 -4.66
CA ASN A 55 -2.58 1.85 -4.21
C ASN A 55 -2.43 2.73 -2.96
N LEU A 56 -1.56 2.36 -2.01
CA LEU A 56 -1.28 3.18 -0.84
C LEU A 56 -0.70 4.55 -1.22
N ILE A 57 0.26 4.57 -2.15
CA ILE A 57 0.86 5.81 -2.65
C ILE A 57 -0.20 6.66 -3.38
N GLN A 58 -1.02 6.03 -4.22
CA GLN A 58 -2.08 6.70 -4.97
C GLN A 58 -3.09 7.37 -4.04
N VAL A 59 -3.61 6.64 -3.05
CA VAL A 59 -4.55 7.19 -2.05
C VAL A 59 -3.87 8.31 -1.26
N SER A 60 -2.59 8.18 -0.92
CA SER A 60 -1.85 9.23 -0.21
C SER A 60 -1.74 10.52 -1.01
N ILE A 61 -1.60 10.43 -2.34
CA ILE A 61 -1.60 11.57 -3.25
C ILE A 61 -3.00 12.21 -3.32
N GLU A 62 -4.05 11.40 -3.41
CA GLU A 62 -5.44 11.88 -3.50
C GLU A 62 -5.90 12.62 -2.26
N VAL A 63 -5.55 12.14 -1.06
CA VAL A 63 -5.97 12.78 0.19
C VAL A 63 -5.11 14.03 0.51
N GLY A 64 -3.89 14.11 -0.03
CA GLY A 64 -3.03 15.30 0.08
C GLY A 64 -2.25 15.41 1.39
N GLN A 65 -1.63 16.59 1.62
CA GLN A 65 -0.76 16.83 2.77
C GLN A 65 -1.57 17.10 4.05
N GLY A 66 -1.12 16.53 5.18
CA GLY A 66 -1.73 16.75 6.51
C GLY A 66 -2.58 15.60 7.04
N VAL A 67 -2.64 14.49 6.32
CA VAL A 67 -3.32 13.27 6.78
C VAL A 67 -2.59 12.66 7.96
N LYS A 68 -3.29 12.50 9.07
CA LYS A 68 -2.79 11.73 10.20
C LYS A 68 -2.79 10.25 9.83
N LEU A 69 -1.63 9.61 9.91
CA LEU A 69 -1.53 8.15 9.80
C LEU A 69 -2.42 7.48 10.83
N SER A 70 -3.13 6.44 10.40
CA SER A 70 -3.96 5.62 11.29
C SER A 70 -3.10 5.01 12.39
N ILE A 71 -3.59 5.05 13.62
CA ILE A 71 -2.86 4.40 14.72
C ILE A 71 -2.97 2.88 14.60
N PRO A 72 -2.00 2.09 15.10
CA PRO A 72 -2.02 0.63 14.98
C PRO A 72 -3.33 -0.01 15.44
N TYR A 73 -3.95 0.54 16.49
CA TYR A 73 -5.25 0.08 16.97
C TYR A 73 -6.36 0.23 15.92
N GLU A 74 -6.46 1.39 15.26
CA GLU A 74 -7.45 1.64 14.22
C GLU A 74 -7.26 0.69 13.03
N VAL A 75 -6.01 0.46 12.61
CA VAL A 75 -5.68 -0.46 11.51
C VAL A 75 -6.06 -1.90 11.87
N SER A 76 -5.68 -2.34 13.07
CA SER A 76 -5.89 -3.72 13.52
C SER A 76 -7.35 -4.04 13.89
N ASN A 77 -8.19 -3.03 14.12
CA ASN A 77 -9.56 -3.20 14.57
C ASN A 77 -10.55 -2.62 13.57
N VAL A 78 -10.61 -1.29 13.46
CA VAL A 78 -11.62 -0.58 12.64
C VAL A 78 -11.45 -0.90 11.15
N TYR A 79 -10.26 -0.69 10.60
CA TYR A 79 -10.04 -0.89 9.16
C TYR A 79 -10.01 -2.37 8.77
N LEU A 80 -9.54 -3.25 9.66
CA LEU A 80 -9.58 -4.68 9.45
C LEU A 80 -11.02 -5.22 9.42
N GLU A 81 -11.89 -4.74 10.33
CA GLU A 81 -13.30 -5.11 10.34
C GLU A 81 -14.02 -4.59 9.08
N LEU A 82 -13.70 -3.37 8.62
CA LEU A 82 -14.24 -2.86 7.36
C LEU A 82 -13.84 -3.72 6.17
N GLU A 83 -12.58 -4.16 6.09
CA GLU A 83 -12.14 -5.06 5.03
C GLU A 83 -12.82 -6.42 5.10
N TYR A 84 -12.99 -6.95 6.32
CA TYR A 84 -13.75 -8.19 6.52
C TYR A 84 -15.19 -8.09 6.02
N GLN A 85 -15.90 -7.00 6.34
CA GLN A 85 -17.27 -6.78 5.86
C GLN A 85 -17.32 -6.67 4.34
N ARG A 86 -16.37 -5.95 3.72
CA ARG A 86 -16.27 -5.88 2.24
C ARG A 86 -16.12 -7.24 1.59
N VAL A 87 -15.21 -8.07 2.11
CA VAL A 87 -14.98 -9.43 1.58
C VAL A 87 -16.21 -10.30 1.80
N ARG A 88 -16.84 -10.23 2.99
CA ARG A 88 -18.08 -10.95 3.31
C ARG A 88 -19.22 -10.58 2.36
N ASP A 89 -19.43 -9.30 2.10
CA ASP A 89 -20.49 -8.81 1.22
C ASP A 89 -20.27 -9.26 -0.22
N TRP A 90 -19.02 -9.17 -0.70
CA TRP A 90 -18.64 -9.67 -2.01
C TRP A 90 -18.88 -11.19 -2.14
N VAL A 91 -18.47 -11.98 -1.14
CA VAL A 91 -18.72 -13.42 -1.08
C VAL A 91 -20.23 -13.72 -1.09
N ASN A 92 -21.02 -12.98 -0.32
CA ASN A 92 -22.47 -13.16 -0.31
C ASN A 92 -23.08 -12.85 -1.68
N GLY A 93 -22.61 -11.80 -2.35
CA GLY A 93 -22.97 -11.49 -3.74
C GLY A 93 -22.71 -12.67 -4.68
N LEU A 94 -21.52 -13.28 -4.60
CA LEU A 94 -21.19 -14.48 -5.37
C LEU A 94 -22.10 -15.66 -5.05
N LYS A 95 -22.37 -15.93 -3.77
CA LYS A 95 -23.30 -17.00 -3.35
C LYS A 95 -24.70 -16.80 -3.97
N THR A 96 -25.19 -15.57 -4.06
CA THR A 96 -26.46 -15.30 -4.74
C THR A 96 -26.40 -15.56 -6.24
N HIS A 97 -25.29 -15.23 -6.90
CA HIS A 97 -25.12 -15.44 -8.33
C HIS A 97 -25.01 -16.93 -8.65
N TRP A 98 -24.26 -17.70 -7.86
CA TRP A 98 -24.12 -19.15 -8.01
C TRP A 98 -25.46 -19.88 -7.87
N LYS A 99 -26.29 -19.49 -6.88
CA LYS A 99 -27.65 -20.02 -6.73
C LYS A 99 -28.50 -19.81 -7.99
N LYS A 100 -28.37 -18.66 -8.66
CA LYS A 100 -29.10 -18.37 -9.91
C LYS A 100 -28.59 -19.19 -11.09
N LEU A 101 -27.28 -19.45 -11.15
CA LEU A 101 -26.65 -20.19 -12.24
C LEU A 101 -26.64 -21.72 -12.05
N GLY A 102 -27.10 -22.22 -10.90
CA GLY A 102 -26.97 -23.64 -10.54
C GLY A 102 -25.51 -24.08 -10.33
N ALA A 103 -24.59 -23.12 -10.15
CA ALA A 103 -23.19 -23.40 -9.89
C ALA A 103 -23.01 -23.79 -8.41
N THR A 104 -22.28 -24.88 -8.16
CA THR A 104 -21.91 -25.31 -6.81
C THR A 104 -20.40 -25.24 -6.66
N LEU A 105 -19.92 -24.55 -5.63
CA LEU A 105 -18.49 -24.51 -5.32
C LEU A 105 -18.06 -25.92 -4.86
N MET A 106 -16.93 -26.43 -5.36
CA MET A 106 -16.44 -27.78 -4.97
C MET A 106 -16.07 -27.86 -3.48
N CYS A 107 -15.64 -26.74 -2.89
CA CYS A 107 -15.60 -26.63 -1.43
C CYS A 107 -17.00 -26.27 -0.94
N ASP A 108 -17.49 -27.03 0.03
CA ASP A 108 -18.70 -26.71 0.79
C ASP A 108 -18.72 -25.22 1.19
N ALA A 109 -19.88 -24.59 1.04
CA ALA A 109 -20.08 -23.20 1.46
C ALA A 109 -19.65 -22.95 2.92
N HIS A 110 -19.64 -24.02 3.72
CA HIS A 110 -19.13 -24.07 5.09
C HIS A 110 -17.63 -23.73 5.20
N CYS A 111 -16.76 -24.23 4.31
CA CYS A 111 -15.34 -23.87 4.32
C CYS A 111 -15.12 -22.36 4.11
N LEU A 112 -15.91 -21.75 3.23
CA LEU A 112 -15.80 -20.31 2.99
C LEU A 112 -16.26 -19.49 4.20
N ASP A 113 -17.30 -19.95 4.90
CA ASP A 113 -17.78 -19.32 6.12
C ASP A 113 -16.77 -19.47 7.28
N LEU A 114 -16.09 -20.62 7.39
CA LEU A 114 -14.99 -20.82 8.34
C LEU A 114 -13.79 -19.91 8.04
N CYS A 115 -13.37 -19.78 6.78
CA CYS A 115 -12.30 -18.86 6.39
C CYS A 115 -12.66 -17.40 6.72
N LEU A 116 -13.90 -16.99 6.50
CA LEU A 116 -14.39 -15.66 6.90
C LEU A 116 -14.37 -15.51 8.42
N GLU A 117 -14.82 -16.50 9.17
CA GLU A 117 -14.74 -16.46 10.63
C GLU A 117 -13.32 -16.34 11.17
N ASP A 118 -12.35 -17.00 10.56
CA ASP A 118 -10.94 -16.92 10.94
C ASP A 118 -10.33 -15.55 10.64
N ILE A 119 -10.73 -14.91 9.53
CA ILE A 119 -10.36 -13.53 9.21
C ILE A 119 -10.90 -12.57 10.27
N ARG A 120 -12.14 -12.78 10.73
CA ARG A 120 -12.76 -11.99 11.81
C ARG A 120 -12.11 -12.24 13.17
N LYS A 121 -11.74 -13.49 13.47
CA LYS A 121 -11.08 -13.91 14.72
C LYS A 121 -9.57 -13.62 14.70
N LYS A 122 -9.15 -12.50 14.11
CA LYS A 122 -7.74 -12.10 13.98
C LYS A 122 -6.96 -11.63 15.25
N PRO A 123 -7.25 -11.99 16.52
CA PRO A 123 -6.21 -12.10 17.56
C PRO A 123 -4.93 -12.83 17.12
N THR A 124 -5.02 -13.74 16.15
CA THR A 124 -3.89 -14.57 15.70
C THR A 124 -2.82 -13.78 14.96
N VAL A 125 -3.15 -12.73 14.18
CA VAL A 125 -2.11 -11.96 13.46
C VAL A 125 -1.29 -11.11 14.42
N ALA A 126 -1.91 -10.44 15.39
CA ALA A 126 -1.18 -9.68 16.41
C ALA A 126 -0.32 -10.59 17.30
N LYS A 127 -0.83 -11.77 17.67
CA LYS A 127 -0.08 -12.77 18.43
C LYS A 127 1.08 -13.36 17.61
N MET A 128 0.85 -13.72 16.35
CA MET A 128 1.87 -14.23 15.43
C MET A 128 2.95 -13.19 15.14
N LEU A 129 2.58 -11.91 14.96
CA LEU A 129 3.54 -10.83 14.76
C LEU A 129 4.39 -10.58 16.02
N ASN A 130 3.77 -10.66 17.21
CA ASN A 130 4.48 -10.53 18.48
C ASN A 130 5.36 -11.73 18.80
N GLU A 131 4.99 -12.93 18.39
CA GLU A 131 5.85 -14.12 18.51
C GLU A 131 6.99 -14.12 17.50
N ALA A 132 6.74 -13.71 16.25
CA ALA A 132 7.78 -13.53 15.24
C ALA A 132 8.81 -12.47 15.68
N LYS A 133 8.38 -11.38 16.32
CA LYS A 133 9.25 -10.34 16.90
C LYS A 133 10.09 -10.80 18.11
N LYS A 134 9.78 -11.95 18.72
CA LYS A 134 10.55 -12.50 19.85
C LYS A 134 11.68 -13.43 19.40
N VAL A 135 11.66 -13.88 18.14
CA VAL A 135 12.62 -14.85 17.60
C VAL A 135 13.79 -14.16 16.89
N THR A 136 13.70 -12.85 16.66
CA THR A 136 14.78 -11.98 16.13
C THR A 136 15.37 -11.12 17.24
#